data_AF-D7FPX9-F1
#
_entry.id   AF-D7FPX9-F1
#
_cell.length_a   1.000
_cell.length_b   1.000
_cell.length_c   1.000
_cell.angle_alpha   90.00
_cell.angle_beta   90.00
_cell.angle_gamma   90.00
#
_symmetry.space_group_name_H-M   'P 1'
#
loop_
_entity.id
_entity.type
_entity.pdbx_description
1 polymer ?
#
loop_
_entity_poly.entity_id
_entity_poly.type
_entity_poly.pdbx_seq_one_letter_code
_entity_poly.pdbx_strand_id
1 'polypeptide(L)'
;MVELWISLIRNAACVLKSLLPAEYTMMQPLMAFPFPLFWSGGGAGKLEMFTGLEGLIGVLQLAGAGFNLCKGAKGLAGGVVMAEYIVRWRNALAEYDMGVEGKARGVAALSVVLKRQDAANNRRIIAGICQLVIGTGLICLTCFSWKLVGIMTTATAVAILEVALAVLLTIGVTGVLRMWAISNKVQRLQQKPPAEAPPDADVVELVAPRSGSDMGGKWEPDVRVPPTVATLRTWKACLASRRLSRVVLWKTNQAIGQAAKKQAVLDAFLISLNVAAFVGYGTIPLDVFFPQRSLLTTWLPPGPTAWWGNFVGDVAWTIEPITVFLAPYLVLRRAQPSKTKTS
;
A
#
# COMPACT_ATOMS: atom_id res chain seq x y z
N MET A 1 1.42 -1.79 13.39
CA MET A 1 0.42 -1.63 14.47
C MET A 1 0.33 -0.19 14.96
N VAL A 2 1.41 0.44 15.46
CA VAL A 2 1.38 1.84 15.93
C VAL A 2 0.89 2.82 14.84
N GLU A 3 1.38 2.68 13.61
CA GLU A 3 0.93 3.47 12.44
C GLU A 3 -0.59 3.40 12.22
N LEU A 4 -1.19 2.21 12.36
CA LEU A 4 -2.64 2.02 12.17
C LEU A 4 -3.45 2.72 13.27
N TRP A 5 -2.97 2.68 14.52
CA TRP A 5 -3.60 3.42 15.62
C TRP A 5 -3.52 4.92 15.42
N ILE A 6 -2.36 5.44 15.01
CA ILE A 6 -2.19 6.87 14.71
C ILE A 6 -3.12 7.30 13.59
N SER A 7 -3.18 6.53 12.49
CA SER A 7 -4.10 6.80 11.38
C SER A 7 -5.56 6.79 11.86
N LEU A 8 -5.96 5.77 12.61
CA LEU A 8 -7.33 5.65 13.15
C LEU A 8 -7.72 6.84 14.01
N ILE A 9 -6.89 7.19 15.01
CA ILE A 9 -7.19 8.29 15.94
C ILE A 9 -7.21 9.63 15.18
N ARG A 10 -6.26 9.82 14.25
CA ARG A 10 -6.20 11.03 13.41
C ARG A 10 -7.46 11.19 12.58
N ASN A 11 -7.84 10.15 11.83
CA ASN A 11 -8.96 10.22 10.90
C ASN A 11 -10.28 10.34 11.68
N ALA A 12 -10.43 9.65 12.81
CA ALA A 12 -11.57 9.83 13.71
C ALA A 12 -11.66 11.26 14.24
N ALA A 13 -10.52 11.88 14.61
CA ALA A 13 -10.48 13.28 15.01
C ALA A 13 -10.88 14.22 13.86
N CYS A 14 -10.46 13.93 12.62
CA CYS A 14 -10.91 14.67 11.44
C CYS A 14 -12.42 14.49 11.18
N VAL A 15 -12.98 13.28 11.30
CA VAL A 15 -14.43 13.05 11.22
C VAL A 15 -15.17 13.86 12.28
N LEU A 16 -14.71 13.82 13.53
CA LEU A 16 -15.31 14.61 14.61
C LEU A 16 -15.23 16.11 14.32
N LYS A 17 -14.11 16.60 13.80
CA LYS A 17 -13.95 17.99 13.36
C LYS A 17 -14.95 18.33 12.27
N SER A 18 -15.10 17.46 11.28
CA SER A 18 -16.04 17.62 10.18
C SER A 18 -17.50 17.63 10.69
N LEU A 19 -17.85 16.91 11.76
CA LEU A 19 -19.20 16.94 12.35
C LEU A 19 -19.53 18.18 13.18
N LEU A 20 -18.53 18.99 13.57
CA LEU A 20 -18.79 20.22 14.32
C LEU A 20 -19.48 21.26 13.42
N PRO A 21 -20.47 22.02 13.92
CA PRO A 21 -21.10 23.07 13.15
C PRO A 21 -20.08 24.07 12.59
N ALA A 22 -20.35 24.66 11.43
CA ALA A 22 -19.50 25.69 10.82
C ALA A 22 -19.20 26.86 11.79
N GLU A 23 -20.16 27.13 12.66
CA GLU A 23 -20.06 28.11 13.74
C GLU A 23 -18.96 27.77 14.75
N TYR A 24 -18.71 26.49 15.05
CA TYR A 24 -17.63 26.05 15.94
C TYR A 24 -16.26 26.00 15.25
N THR A 25 -16.23 25.95 13.91
CA THR A 25 -14.99 26.11 13.15
C THR A 25 -14.56 27.58 13.04
N MET A 26 -15.50 28.52 13.21
CA MET A 26 -15.23 29.98 13.22
C MET A 26 -15.26 30.62 14.62
N MET A 27 -15.97 30.04 15.60
CA MET A 27 -16.08 30.57 16.96
C MET A 27 -15.36 29.68 18.00
N GLN A 28 -14.23 30.24 18.42
CA GLN A 28 -13.67 30.22 19.77
C GLN A 28 -12.87 28.99 20.29
N PRO A 29 -11.77 29.29 21.01
CA PRO A 29 -10.84 28.31 21.54
C PRO A 29 -11.34 27.78 22.87
N LEU A 30 -12.11 26.68 22.85
CA LEU A 30 -12.62 26.10 24.09
C LEU A 30 -11.55 25.46 24.99
N MET A 31 -10.29 25.38 24.50
CA MET A 31 -9.09 25.19 25.31
C MET A 31 -7.92 25.88 24.63
N ALA A 32 -7.81 27.19 24.83
CA ALA A 32 -6.62 27.94 24.49
C ALA A 32 -5.42 27.38 25.28
N PHE A 33 -4.64 26.49 24.69
CA PHE A 33 -3.29 26.25 25.18
C PHE A 33 -2.48 27.54 24.91
N PRO A 34 -1.97 28.22 25.94
CA PRO A 34 -1.21 29.45 25.76
C PRO A 34 0.21 29.08 25.29
N PHE A 35 0.35 28.68 24.04
CA PHE A 35 1.66 28.65 23.38
C PHE A 35 1.74 29.85 22.44
N PRO A 36 2.27 31.00 22.90
CA PRO A 36 2.59 32.13 22.03
C PRO A 36 3.88 31.78 21.29
N LEU A 37 3.82 30.87 20.31
CA LEU A 37 5.03 30.39 19.65
C LEU A 37 5.28 30.99 18.27
N PHE A 38 4.29 31.61 17.63
CA PHE A 38 4.51 32.23 16.32
C PHE A 38 3.84 33.60 16.20
N TRP A 39 4.70 34.62 16.28
CA TRP A 39 4.42 35.99 15.90
C TRP A 39 4.27 36.03 14.37
N SER A 40 3.04 35.99 13.87
CA SER A 40 2.75 36.30 12.47
C SER A 40 3.07 37.78 12.23
N GLY A 41 4.21 38.03 11.59
CA GLY A 41 4.71 39.38 11.28
C GLY A 41 3.83 40.05 10.22
N GLY A 42 2.75 40.68 10.66
CA GLY A 42 1.89 41.48 9.80
C GLY A 42 0.68 42.03 10.55
N GLY A 43 0.84 43.19 11.20
CA GLY A 43 -0.25 44.09 11.59
C GLY A 43 -1.32 43.55 12.54
N ALA A 44 -1.30 44.00 13.81
CA ALA A 44 -2.41 43.90 14.76
C ALA A 44 -2.96 42.47 15.02
N GLY A 45 -2.05 41.60 15.45
CA GLY A 45 -2.22 40.52 16.43
C GLY A 45 -3.64 40.11 16.87
N LYS A 46 -4.33 39.35 16.03
CA LYS A 46 -5.23 38.30 16.53
C LYS A 46 -4.45 37.00 16.55
N LEU A 47 -4.06 36.54 17.74
CA LEU A 47 -3.65 35.15 17.92
C LEU A 47 -4.87 34.28 17.55
N GLU A 48 -4.86 33.72 16.34
CA GLU A 48 -5.81 32.67 15.98
C GLU A 48 -5.45 31.44 16.82
N MET A 49 -6.16 31.28 17.92
CA MET A 49 -6.03 30.13 18.79
C MET A 49 -6.65 28.92 18.08
N PHE A 50 -5.84 27.89 17.80
CA PHE A 50 -6.34 26.63 17.26
C PHE A 50 -6.99 25.80 18.37
N THR A 51 -7.99 24.99 18.02
CA THR A 51 -8.68 24.14 19.01
C THR A 51 -7.77 23.00 19.47
N GLY A 52 -7.98 22.49 20.69
CA GLY A 52 -7.24 21.29 21.16
C GLY A 52 -7.36 20.09 20.20
N LEU A 53 -8.47 19.99 19.47
CA LEU A 53 -8.70 18.99 18.42
C LEU A 53 -7.77 19.20 17.21
N GLU A 54 -7.59 20.44 16.74
CA GLU A 54 -6.65 20.76 15.66
C GLU A 54 -5.20 20.54 16.07
N GLY A 55 -4.87 20.84 17.34
CA GLY A 55 -3.57 20.51 17.93
C GLY A 55 -3.29 19.01 17.89
N LEU A 56 -4.26 18.21 18.33
CA LEU A 56 -4.20 16.74 18.29
C LEU A 56 -4.05 16.22 16.85
N ILE A 57 -4.87 16.71 15.91
CA ILE A 57 -4.79 16.35 14.50
C ILE A 57 -3.40 16.65 13.95
N GLY A 58 -2.85 17.83 14.23
CA GLY A 58 -1.51 18.22 13.79
C GLY A 58 -0.40 17.31 14.34
N VAL A 59 -0.43 16.97 15.63
CA VAL A 59 0.54 16.04 16.23
C VAL A 59 0.46 14.65 15.58
N LEU A 60 -0.75 14.14 15.35
CA LEU A 60 -0.95 12.83 14.72
C LEU A 60 -0.59 12.85 13.22
N GLN A 61 -0.84 13.96 12.51
CA GLN A 61 -0.38 14.17 11.14
C GLN A 61 1.15 14.16 11.06
N LEU A 62 1.83 14.84 11.99
CA LEU A 62 3.29 14.85 12.05
C LEU A 62 3.87 13.46 12.36
N ALA A 63 3.25 12.72 13.28
CA ALA A 63 3.63 11.33 13.54
C ALA A 63 3.44 10.47 12.28
N GLY A 64 2.31 10.62 11.59
CA GLY A 64 2.03 9.96 10.31
C GLY A 64 3.03 10.33 9.22
N ALA A 65 3.47 11.58 9.16
CA ALA A 65 4.52 12.04 8.26
C ALA A 65 5.84 11.29 8.53
N GLY A 66 6.24 11.17 9.80
CA GLY A 66 7.41 10.40 10.22
C GLY A 66 7.36 8.94 9.74
N PHE A 67 6.23 8.25 9.90
CA PHE A 67 6.06 6.88 9.40
C PHE A 67 6.20 6.78 7.88
N ASN A 68 5.54 7.67 7.13
CA ASN A 68 5.60 7.70 5.68
C ASN A 68 7.01 7.99 5.17
N LEU A 69 7.72 8.95 5.78
CA LEU A 69 9.11 9.27 5.44
C LEU A 69 10.05 8.09 5.70
N CYS A 70 9.95 7.46 6.88
CA CYS A 70 10.77 6.30 7.21
C CYS A 70 10.49 5.10 6.29
N LYS A 71 9.21 4.83 5.98
CA LYS A 71 8.80 3.75 5.08
C LYS A 71 9.24 4.01 3.64
N GLY A 72 9.08 5.25 3.18
CA GLY A 72 9.55 5.71 1.88
C GLY A 72 11.06 5.54 1.72
N ALA A 73 11.84 6.02 2.70
CA ALA A 73 13.30 5.88 2.71
C ALA A 73 13.75 4.42 2.71
N LYS A 74 13.14 3.55 3.54
CA LYS A 74 13.43 2.11 3.55
C LYS A 74 13.02 1.42 2.24
N GLY A 75 11.90 1.83 1.65
CA GLY A 75 11.42 1.34 0.36
C GLY A 75 12.41 1.66 -0.76
N LEU A 76 12.85 2.91 -0.83
CA LEU A 76 13.81 3.41 -1.80
C LEU A 76 15.18 2.75 -1.63
N ALA A 77 15.75 2.76 -0.42
CA ALA A 77 17.05 2.16 -0.15
C ALA A 77 17.06 0.66 -0.48
N GLY A 78 16.04 -0.07 -0.04
CA GLY A 78 15.91 -1.50 -0.38
C GLY A 78 15.69 -1.75 -1.87
N GLY A 79 15.05 -0.82 -2.58
CA GLY A 79 14.85 -0.90 -4.02
C GLY A 79 16.13 -0.68 -4.82
N VAL A 80 16.96 0.29 -4.41
CA VAL A 80 18.28 0.55 -5.01
C VAL A 80 19.21 -0.65 -4.83
N VAL A 81 19.30 -1.20 -3.61
CA VAL A 81 20.11 -2.39 -3.32
C VAL A 81 19.66 -3.59 -4.16
N MET A 82 18.35 -3.80 -4.29
CA MET A 82 17.82 -4.89 -5.11
C MET A 82 18.06 -4.67 -6.61
N ALA A 83 18.04 -3.42 -7.10
CA ALA A 83 18.36 -3.11 -8.49
C ALA A 83 19.80 -3.53 -8.82
N GLU A 84 20.76 -3.18 -7.96
CA GLU A 84 22.15 -3.60 -8.09
C GLU A 84 22.29 -5.12 -8.10
N TYR A 85 21.57 -5.79 -7.20
CA TYR A 85 21.55 -7.25 -7.13
C TYR A 85 21.00 -7.90 -8.41
N ILE A 86 19.94 -7.36 -9.00
CA ILE A 86 19.37 -7.84 -10.27
C ILE A 86 20.37 -7.69 -11.42
N VAL A 87 21.09 -6.56 -11.48
CA VAL A 87 22.15 -6.35 -12.48
C VAL A 87 23.25 -7.39 -12.34
N ARG A 88 23.74 -7.65 -11.12
CA ARG A 88 24.74 -8.69 -10.86
C ARG A 88 24.27 -10.08 -11.31
N TRP A 89 23.03 -10.45 -11.04
CA TRP A 89 22.45 -11.71 -11.52
C TRP A 89 22.33 -11.79 -13.04
N ARG A 90 21.96 -10.69 -13.71
CA ARG A 90 21.90 -10.65 -15.18
C ARG A 90 23.28 -10.87 -15.80
N ASN A 91 24.32 -10.24 -15.24
CA ASN A 91 25.68 -10.41 -15.70
C ASN A 91 26.17 -11.85 -15.48
N ALA A 92 25.95 -12.41 -14.30
CA ALA A 92 26.30 -13.82 -14.01
C ALA A 92 25.53 -14.81 -14.91
N LEU A 93 24.28 -14.49 -15.27
CA LEU A 93 23.50 -15.30 -16.21
C LEU A 93 24.10 -15.24 -17.63
N ALA A 94 24.48 -14.04 -18.09
CA ALA A 94 25.09 -13.85 -19.40
C ALA A 94 26.43 -14.60 -19.51
N GLU A 95 27.26 -14.56 -18.47
CA GLU A 95 28.50 -15.35 -18.39
C GLU A 95 28.25 -16.86 -18.42
N TYR A 96 27.18 -17.33 -17.77
CA TYR A 96 26.84 -18.75 -17.72
C TYR A 96 26.28 -19.30 -19.04
N ASP A 97 25.55 -18.47 -19.80
CA ASP A 97 24.93 -18.84 -21.07
C ASP A 97 25.99 -19.08 -22.17
N MET A 98 27.14 -18.41 -22.09
CA MET A 98 28.25 -18.60 -23.04
C MET A 98 28.98 -19.95 -22.90
N GLY A 99 28.66 -20.77 -21.90
CA GLY A 99 29.48 -21.92 -21.52
C GLY A 99 28.94 -23.33 -21.82
N VAL A 100 27.64 -23.55 -22.03
CA VAL A 100 27.08 -24.91 -22.10
C VAL A 100 25.83 -25.05 -22.99
N GLU A 101 25.97 -25.74 -24.13
CA GLU A 101 24.85 -26.23 -24.94
C GLU A 101 23.92 -27.13 -24.11
N GLY A 102 22.61 -26.83 -24.14
CA GLY A 102 21.57 -27.65 -23.47
C GLY A 102 20.92 -27.05 -22.20
N LYS A 103 21.31 -25.83 -21.77
CA LYS A 103 20.76 -25.17 -20.56
C LYS A 103 19.67 -24.12 -20.78
N ALA A 104 19.20 -23.95 -22.01
CA ALA A 104 18.24 -22.92 -22.41
C ALA A 104 17.00 -22.80 -21.51
N ARG A 105 16.45 -23.92 -21.00
CA ARG A 105 15.26 -23.89 -20.13
C ARG A 105 15.51 -23.27 -18.75
N GLY A 106 16.68 -23.51 -18.15
CA GLY A 106 17.03 -22.95 -16.83
C GLY A 106 17.33 -21.46 -16.88
N VAL A 107 18.02 -21.04 -17.94
CA VAL A 107 18.31 -19.63 -18.25
C VAL A 107 17.02 -18.87 -18.55
N ALA A 108 16.13 -19.45 -19.37
CA ALA A 108 14.82 -18.87 -19.66
C ALA A 108 13.97 -18.68 -18.39
N ALA A 109 13.86 -19.70 -17.53
CA ALA A 109 13.13 -19.60 -16.27
C ALA A 109 13.70 -18.50 -15.35
N LEU A 110 15.03 -18.44 -15.20
CA LEU A 110 15.68 -17.42 -14.38
C LEU A 110 15.53 -16.01 -14.97
N SER A 111 15.56 -15.85 -16.30
CA SER A 111 15.30 -14.57 -16.96
C SER A 111 13.88 -14.06 -16.68
N VAL A 112 12.88 -14.95 -16.66
CA VAL A 112 11.49 -14.60 -16.31
C VAL A 112 11.40 -14.16 -14.85
N VAL A 113 12.07 -14.86 -13.94
CA VAL A 113 12.14 -14.48 -12.51
C VAL A 113 12.79 -13.11 -12.34
N LEU A 114 13.93 -12.85 -13.00
CA LEU A 114 14.62 -11.56 -12.93
C LEU A 114 13.77 -10.42 -13.51
N LYS A 115 13.06 -10.63 -14.62
CA LYS A 115 12.12 -9.63 -15.17
C LYS A 115 10.97 -9.33 -14.20
N ARG A 116 10.41 -10.36 -13.54
CA ARG A 116 9.37 -10.18 -12.53
C ARG A 116 9.88 -9.44 -11.29
N GLN A 117 11.09 -9.76 -10.83
CA GLN A 117 11.76 -9.07 -9.72
C GLN A 117 12.05 -7.61 -10.06
N ASP A 118 12.50 -7.32 -11.28
CA ASP A 118 12.76 -5.94 -11.75
C ASP A 118 11.47 -5.11 -11.76
N ALA A 119 10.38 -5.65 -12.31
CA ALA A 119 9.08 -4.98 -12.28
C ALA A 119 8.55 -4.78 -10.84
N ALA A 120 8.77 -5.74 -9.93
CA ALA A 120 8.41 -5.60 -8.52
C ALA A 120 9.28 -4.56 -7.81
N ASN A 121 10.56 -4.50 -8.15
CA ASN A 121 11.52 -3.55 -7.62
C ASN A 121 11.18 -2.11 -8.03
N ASN A 122 10.86 -1.90 -9.31
CA ASN A 122 10.43 -0.59 -9.81
C ASN A 122 9.16 -0.10 -9.08
N ARG A 123 8.18 -0.98 -8.86
CA ARG A 123 6.99 -0.64 -8.05
C ARG A 123 7.35 -0.26 -6.62
N ARG A 124 8.30 -0.97 -5.99
CA ARG A 124 8.77 -0.67 -4.64
C ARG A 124 9.45 0.70 -4.56
N ILE A 125 10.27 1.04 -5.54
CA ILE A 125 10.93 2.35 -5.65
C ILE A 125 9.88 3.45 -5.81
N ILE A 126 8.96 3.29 -6.77
CA ILE A 126 7.88 4.25 -7.02
C ILE A 126 7.02 4.43 -5.77
N ALA A 127 6.60 3.33 -5.13
CA ALA A 127 5.85 3.40 -3.88
C ALA A 127 6.65 4.10 -2.78
N GLY A 128 7.97 3.86 -2.70
CA GLY A 128 8.86 4.57 -1.79
C GLY A 128 8.86 6.08 -2.01
N ILE A 129 8.96 6.53 -3.26
CA ILE A 129 8.88 7.95 -3.65
C ILE A 129 7.52 8.53 -3.26
N CYS A 130 6.42 7.86 -3.60
CA CYS A 130 5.07 8.31 -3.24
C CYS A 130 4.92 8.45 -1.72
N GLN A 131 5.48 7.54 -0.92
CA GLN A 131 5.44 7.62 0.54
C GLN A 131 6.25 8.80 1.08
N LEU A 132 7.41 9.12 0.47
CA LEU A 132 8.16 10.33 0.82
C LEU A 132 7.33 11.59 0.53
N VAL A 133 6.72 11.66 -0.66
CA VAL A 133 5.84 12.77 -1.06
C VAL A 133 4.66 12.90 -0.10
N ILE A 134 4.03 11.79 0.28
CA ILE A 134 2.93 11.77 1.26
C ILE A 134 3.40 12.29 2.62
N GLY A 135 4.57 11.84 3.08
CA GLY A 135 5.17 12.31 4.32
C GLY A 135 5.40 13.83 4.31
N THR A 136 5.97 14.37 3.23
CA THR A 136 6.18 15.83 3.08
C THR A 136 4.86 16.59 3.02
N GLY A 137 3.85 16.11 2.28
CA GLY A 137 2.54 16.76 2.24
C GLY A 137 1.85 16.77 3.60
N LEU A 138 1.98 15.71 4.40
CA LEU A 138 1.46 15.68 5.78
C LEU A 138 2.14 16.72 6.70
N ILE A 139 3.41 17.05 6.48
CA ILE A 139 4.08 18.15 7.19
C ILE A 139 3.42 19.48 6.83
N CYS A 140 3.16 19.73 5.54
CA CYS A 140 2.45 20.93 5.11
C CYS A 140 1.03 21.02 5.70
N LEU A 141 0.30 19.90 5.75
CA LEU A 141 -1.02 19.84 6.40
C LEU A 141 -0.94 20.07 7.92
N THR A 142 0.12 19.60 8.57
CA THR A 142 0.37 19.89 9.99
C THR A 142 0.55 21.39 10.20
N CYS A 143 1.39 22.03 9.38
CA CYS A 143 1.58 23.47 9.41
C CYS A 143 0.25 24.22 9.20
N PHE A 144 -0.64 23.73 8.34
CA PHE A 144 -1.96 24.30 8.14
C PHE A 144 -2.87 24.13 9.36
N SER A 145 -2.89 22.95 9.97
CA SER A 145 -3.61 22.69 11.23
C SER A 145 -3.18 23.63 12.35
N TRP A 146 -1.91 24.05 12.33
CA TRP A 146 -1.34 25.04 13.27
C TRP A 146 -1.38 26.49 12.76
N LYS A 147 -2.12 26.76 11.67
CA LYS A 147 -2.28 28.11 11.08
C LYS A 147 -0.96 28.78 10.66
N LEU A 148 0.08 27.99 10.40
CA LEU A 148 1.40 28.48 9.95
C LEU A 148 1.46 28.76 8.45
N VAL A 149 0.52 28.21 7.66
CA VAL A 149 0.45 28.38 6.21
C VAL A 149 -0.97 28.70 5.75
N GLY A 150 -1.09 29.41 4.62
CA GLY A 150 -2.37 29.79 4.03
C GLY A 150 -3.03 28.69 3.19
N ILE A 151 -4.29 28.91 2.80
CA ILE A 151 -5.13 27.95 2.07
C ILE A 151 -4.54 27.52 0.71
N MET A 152 -3.85 28.42 -0.01
CA MET A 152 -3.21 28.09 -1.30
C MET A 152 -2.11 27.03 -1.15
N THR A 153 -1.29 27.15 -0.11
CA THR A 153 -0.24 26.17 0.21
C THR A 153 -0.87 24.83 0.55
N THR A 154 -1.95 24.83 1.32
CA THR A 154 -2.70 23.61 1.68
C THR A 154 -3.30 22.94 0.46
N ALA A 155 -3.98 23.67 -0.41
CA ALA A 155 -4.56 23.14 -1.64
C ALA A 155 -3.47 22.54 -2.55
N THR A 156 -2.32 23.20 -2.66
CA THR A 156 -1.16 22.66 -3.39
C THR A 156 -0.64 21.37 -2.77
N ALA A 157 -0.50 21.32 -1.44
CA ALA A 157 -0.08 20.12 -0.74
C ALA A 157 -1.06 18.96 -0.95
N VAL A 158 -2.37 19.21 -0.83
CA VAL A 158 -3.42 18.21 -1.10
C VAL A 158 -3.33 17.72 -2.55
N ALA A 159 -3.21 18.61 -3.54
CA ALA A 159 -3.07 18.19 -4.94
C ALA A 159 -1.85 17.27 -5.17
N ILE A 160 -0.71 17.57 -4.53
CA ILE A 160 0.49 16.72 -4.59
C ILE A 160 0.25 15.36 -3.92
N LEU A 161 -0.44 15.35 -2.77
CA LEU A 161 -0.85 14.12 -2.08
C LEU A 161 -1.75 13.25 -2.97
N GLU A 162 -2.71 13.87 -3.66
CA GLU A 162 -3.61 13.16 -4.58
C GLU A 162 -2.85 12.50 -5.73
N VAL A 163 -1.89 13.21 -6.33
CA VAL A 163 -1.06 12.61 -7.41
C VAL A 163 -0.28 11.41 -6.88
N ALA A 164 0.32 11.51 -5.69
CA ALA A 164 1.03 10.38 -5.09
C ALA A 164 0.09 9.21 -4.77
N LEU A 165 -1.11 9.51 -4.27
CA LEU A 165 -2.13 8.51 -3.96
C LEU A 165 -2.66 7.81 -5.21
N ALA A 166 -2.90 8.54 -6.31
CA ALA A 166 -3.32 7.96 -7.59
C ALA A 166 -2.32 6.93 -8.13
N VAL A 167 -1.03 7.21 -8.00
CA VAL A 167 0.03 6.25 -8.35
C VAL A 167 -0.03 5.01 -7.47
N LEU A 168 -0.16 5.18 -6.15
CA LEU A 168 -0.27 4.05 -5.21
C LEU A 168 -1.54 3.22 -5.46
N LEU A 169 -2.67 3.86 -5.76
CA LEU A 169 -3.92 3.22 -6.13
C LEU A 169 -3.76 2.37 -7.39
N THR A 170 -3.08 2.89 -8.41
CA THR A 170 -2.78 2.14 -9.64
C THR A 170 -1.94 0.90 -9.33
N ILE A 171 -0.92 1.03 -8.48
CA ILE A 171 -0.12 -0.12 -8.01
C ILE A 171 -1.02 -1.13 -7.28
N GLY A 172 -1.89 -0.68 -6.38
CA GLY A 172 -2.85 -1.49 -5.64
C GLY A 172 -3.80 -2.28 -6.56
N VAL A 173 -4.43 -1.60 -7.53
CA VAL A 173 -5.36 -2.22 -8.50
C VAL A 173 -4.65 -3.31 -9.28
N THR A 174 -3.44 -3.06 -9.77
CA THR A 174 -2.67 -4.10 -10.48
C THR A 174 -2.30 -5.27 -9.56
N GLY A 175 -2.13 -5.04 -8.25
CA GLY A 175 -1.95 -6.10 -7.25
C GLY A 175 -3.19 -6.97 -7.10
N VAL A 176 -4.36 -6.35 -6.94
CA VAL A 176 -5.66 -7.06 -6.85
C VAL A 176 -5.92 -7.91 -8.08
N LEU A 177 -5.76 -7.33 -9.28
CA LEU A 177 -5.98 -8.04 -10.54
C LEU A 177 -5.05 -9.26 -10.68
N ARG A 178 -3.80 -9.14 -10.22
CA ARG A 178 -2.84 -10.27 -10.19
C ARG A 178 -3.28 -11.36 -9.23
N MET A 179 -3.67 -11.00 -8.00
CA MET A 179 -4.14 -11.96 -7.00
C MET A 179 -5.42 -12.69 -7.47
N TRP A 180 -6.32 -11.96 -8.13
CA TRP A 180 -7.51 -12.51 -8.75
C TRP A 180 -7.17 -13.50 -9.87
N ALA A 181 -6.25 -13.13 -10.76
CA ALA A 181 -5.79 -14.00 -11.84
C ALA A 181 -5.13 -15.30 -11.31
N ILE A 182 -4.32 -15.19 -10.25
CA ILE A 182 -3.72 -16.35 -9.58
C ILE A 182 -4.82 -17.25 -8.99
N SER A 183 -5.79 -16.67 -8.29
CA SER A 183 -6.90 -17.43 -7.71
C SER A 183 -7.70 -18.18 -8.79
N ASN A 184 -8.04 -17.51 -9.90
CA ASN A 184 -8.73 -18.13 -11.02
C ASN A 184 -7.91 -19.25 -11.68
N LYS A 185 -6.60 -19.06 -11.85
CA LYS A 185 -5.70 -20.09 -12.40
C LYS A 185 -5.68 -21.31 -11.49
N VAL A 186 -5.55 -21.12 -10.18
CA VAL A 186 -5.59 -22.20 -9.19
C VAL A 186 -6.94 -22.94 -9.23
N GLN A 187 -8.06 -22.22 -9.32
CA GLN A 187 -9.39 -22.83 -9.43
C GLN A 187 -9.56 -23.65 -10.71
N ARG A 188 -9.07 -23.17 -11.86
CA ARG A 188 -9.11 -23.93 -13.13
C ARG A 188 -8.28 -25.21 -13.05
N LEU A 189 -7.11 -25.14 -12.41
CA LEU A 189 -6.26 -26.32 -12.21
C LEU A 189 -6.89 -27.34 -11.26
N GLN A 190 -7.78 -26.91 -10.36
CA GLN A 190 -8.53 -27.82 -9.49
C GLN A 190 -9.68 -28.53 -10.19
N GLN A 191 -10.24 -27.95 -11.24
CA GLN A 191 -11.32 -28.57 -12.01
C GLN A 191 -10.82 -29.76 -12.86
N LYS A 192 -9.50 -29.86 -13.10
CA LYS A 192 -8.90 -31.03 -13.77
C LYS A 192 -8.47 -32.07 -12.74
N PRO A 193 -8.92 -33.33 -12.84
CA PRO A 193 -8.48 -34.38 -11.95
C PRO A 193 -6.95 -34.59 -12.03
N PRO A 194 -6.27 -34.93 -10.93
CA PRO A 194 -4.81 -35.06 -10.87
C PRO A 194 -4.22 -36.14 -11.78
N ALA A 195 -5.06 -37.03 -12.32
CA ALA A 195 -4.68 -38.09 -13.26
C ALA A 195 -4.41 -37.56 -14.69
N GLU A 196 -4.94 -36.38 -15.06
CA GLU A 196 -4.83 -35.81 -16.42
C GLU A 196 -3.93 -34.56 -16.50
N ALA A 197 -3.40 -34.10 -15.38
CA ALA A 197 -2.44 -33.00 -15.38
C ALA A 197 -1.10 -33.49 -15.98
N PRO A 198 -0.62 -32.90 -17.09
CA PRO A 198 0.61 -33.38 -17.73
C PRO A 198 1.76 -33.35 -16.72
N PRO A 199 2.67 -34.36 -16.73
CA PRO A 199 3.82 -34.43 -15.82
C PRO A 199 4.72 -33.19 -15.86
N ASP A 200 4.61 -32.41 -16.94
CA ASP A 200 5.38 -31.21 -17.25
C ASP A 200 4.61 -29.89 -17.06
N ALA A 201 3.41 -29.90 -16.47
CA ALA A 201 2.69 -28.67 -16.14
C ALA A 201 3.41 -27.90 -15.03
N ASP A 202 4.43 -27.13 -15.42
CA ASP A 202 5.16 -26.06 -14.74
C ASP A 202 4.75 -25.83 -13.27
N VAL A 203 5.18 -26.77 -12.43
CA VAL A 203 5.16 -26.66 -10.96
C VAL A 203 5.97 -25.44 -10.49
N VAL A 204 6.84 -24.89 -11.35
CA VAL A 204 7.65 -23.71 -11.09
C VAL A 204 6.82 -22.41 -11.10
N GLU A 205 5.67 -22.36 -11.80
CA GLU A 205 4.95 -21.09 -11.96
C GLU A 205 4.00 -20.74 -10.79
N LEU A 206 3.60 -21.73 -9.99
CA LEU A 206 2.64 -21.55 -8.89
C LEU A 206 3.27 -21.40 -7.51
N VAL A 207 4.55 -21.74 -7.36
CA VAL A 207 5.24 -21.82 -6.04
C VAL A 207 6.24 -20.67 -5.82
N ALA A 208 6.08 -19.55 -6.52
CA ALA A 208 6.64 -18.28 -6.07
C ALA A 208 5.56 -17.41 -5.39
N PRO A 209 4.97 -17.81 -4.25
CA PRO A 209 4.27 -16.85 -3.43
C PRO A 209 5.34 -15.97 -2.77
N ARG A 210 5.43 -14.71 -3.19
CA ARG A 210 5.94 -13.56 -2.42
C ARG A 210 5.74 -12.31 -3.27
N SER A 211 5.28 -11.16 -2.79
CA SER A 211 5.30 -10.64 -1.43
C SER A 211 4.10 -9.72 -1.20
N GLY A 212 3.44 -9.87 -0.06
CA GLY A 212 2.54 -8.90 0.53
C GLY A 212 2.47 -9.22 2.01
N SER A 213 3.15 -8.41 2.81
CA SER A 213 3.00 -8.26 4.27
C SER A 213 3.30 -9.36 5.30
N ASP A 214 3.35 -10.68 5.06
CA ASP A 214 3.65 -11.60 6.19
C ASP A 214 4.39 -12.91 5.80
N MET A 215 5.64 -12.99 6.27
CA MET A 215 6.33 -14.19 6.78
C MET A 215 7.73 -13.75 7.20
N GLY A 216 7.97 -13.65 8.51
CA GLY A 216 9.28 -13.43 9.15
C GLY A 216 10.34 -14.49 8.87
N GLY A 217 10.17 -15.33 7.85
CA GLY A 217 11.26 -16.08 7.24
C GLY A 217 11.93 -15.20 6.19
N LYS A 218 12.92 -14.42 6.60
CA LYS A 218 13.87 -13.72 5.74
C LYS A 218 14.33 -14.67 4.63
N TRP A 219 13.78 -14.50 3.43
CA TRP A 219 14.60 -14.69 2.24
C TRP A 219 15.03 -13.29 1.84
N GLU A 220 15.81 -12.69 2.73
CA GLU A 220 16.85 -11.78 2.31
C GLU A 220 17.89 -12.74 1.73
N PRO A 221 18.03 -12.86 0.38
CA PRO A 221 19.27 -13.44 -0.13
C PRO A 221 20.38 -12.66 0.57
N ASP A 222 21.35 -13.36 1.17
CA ASP A 222 22.47 -12.69 1.80
C ASP A 222 23.14 -11.86 0.71
N VAL A 223 22.86 -10.55 0.69
CA VAL A 223 23.25 -9.62 -0.38
C VAL A 223 24.79 -9.54 -0.45
N ARG A 224 25.47 -10.02 0.59
CA ARG A 224 26.93 -10.12 0.69
C ARG A 224 27.50 -11.28 -0.14
N VAL A 225 26.71 -12.30 -0.46
CA VAL A 225 27.20 -13.47 -1.20
C VAL A 225 26.76 -13.36 -2.66
N PRO A 226 27.69 -13.07 -3.59
CA PRO A 226 27.36 -13.05 -5.00
C PRO A 226 26.88 -14.46 -5.40
N PRO A 227 25.80 -14.55 -6.19
CA PRO A 227 25.33 -15.83 -6.69
C PRO A 227 26.40 -16.43 -7.59
N THR A 228 26.97 -17.55 -7.16
CA THR A 228 27.96 -18.27 -7.98
C THR A 228 27.25 -19.33 -8.81
N VAL A 229 27.94 -19.83 -9.84
CA VAL A 229 27.50 -20.99 -10.62
C VAL A 229 27.20 -22.21 -9.73
N ALA A 230 27.86 -22.33 -8.58
CA ALA A 230 27.59 -23.38 -7.59
C ALA A 230 26.23 -23.22 -6.90
N THR A 231 25.79 -21.98 -6.64
CA THR A 231 24.47 -21.65 -6.07
C THR A 231 23.32 -22.02 -7.02
N LEU A 232 23.54 -21.87 -8.34
CA LEU A 232 22.56 -22.29 -9.36
C LEU A 232 22.39 -23.82 -9.42
N ARG A 233 23.47 -24.59 -9.21
CA ARG A 233 23.42 -26.08 -9.22
C ARG A 233 22.66 -26.63 -8.02
N THR A 234 22.84 -26.05 -6.83
CA THR A 234 22.12 -26.45 -5.60
C THR A 234 20.63 -26.15 -5.68
N TRP A 235 20.24 -25.05 -6.33
CA TRP A 235 18.84 -24.70 -6.53
C TRP A 235 18.09 -25.73 -7.41
N LYS A 236 18.75 -26.23 -8.47
CA LYS A 236 18.21 -27.29 -9.33
C LYS A 236 17.98 -28.61 -8.57
N ALA A 237 18.89 -28.97 -7.67
CA ALA A 237 18.77 -30.15 -6.82
C ALA A 237 17.60 -30.03 -5.81
N CYS A 238 17.40 -28.84 -5.24
CA CYS A 238 16.29 -28.56 -4.31
C CYS A 238 14.91 -28.55 -5.00
N LEU A 239 14.84 -28.11 -6.26
CA LEU A 239 13.60 -28.23 -7.06
C LEU A 239 13.28 -29.68 -7.42
N ALA A 240 14.30 -30.49 -7.70
CA ALA A 240 14.13 -31.92 -8.01
C ALA A 240 13.59 -32.73 -6.82
N SER A 241 14.02 -32.43 -5.59
CA SER A 241 13.53 -33.11 -4.37
C SER A 241 12.08 -32.76 -4.01
N ARG A 242 11.56 -31.62 -4.49
CA ARG A 242 10.16 -31.19 -4.26
C ARG A 242 9.11 -31.84 -5.16
N ARG A 243 9.51 -32.69 -6.12
CA ARG A 243 8.58 -33.46 -6.98
C ARG A 243 7.74 -34.51 -6.23
N LEU A 244 8.08 -34.82 -4.98
CA LEU A 244 7.64 -36.05 -4.31
C LEU A 244 6.33 -36.00 -3.50
N SER A 245 5.50 -34.96 -3.60
CA SER A 245 4.14 -35.06 -3.03
C SER A 245 3.11 -34.20 -3.76
N ARG A 246 2.68 -34.66 -4.95
CA ARG A 246 1.60 -34.04 -5.73
C ARG A 246 0.33 -33.77 -4.91
N VAL A 247 0.00 -34.65 -3.97
CA VAL A 247 -1.16 -34.49 -3.07
C VAL A 247 -0.97 -33.34 -2.07
N VAL A 248 0.23 -33.23 -1.47
CA VAL A 248 0.56 -32.12 -0.57
C VAL A 248 0.58 -30.81 -1.35
N LEU A 249 1.15 -30.82 -2.55
CA LEU A 249 1.18 -29.66 -3.44
C LEU A 249 -0.23 -29.22 -3.85
N TRP A 250 -1.13 -30.16 -4.15
CA TRP A 250 -2.52 -29.87 -4.53
C TRP A 250 -3.32 -29.24 -3.37
N LYS A 251 -3.27 -29.84 -2.17
CA LYS A 251 -3.92 -29.27 -0.97
C LYS A 251 -3.35 -27.90 -0.61
N THR A 252 -2.03 -27.74 -0.71
CA THR A 252 -1.35 -26.46 -0.46
C THR A 252 -1.78 -25.40 -1.48
N ASN A 253 -1.84 -25.75 -2.77
CA ASN A 253 -2.33 -24.85 -3.82
C ASN A 253 -3.78 -24.45 -3.58
N GLN A 254 -4.62 -25.35 -3.07
CA GLN A 254 -6.01 -25.03 -2.72
C GLN A 254 -6.11 -24.00 -1.59
N ALA A 255 -5.35 -24.19 -0.51
CA ALA A 255 -5.27 -23.22 0.56
C ALA A 255 -4.76 -21.86 0.06
N ILE A 256 -3.73 -21.86 -0.80
CA ILE A 256 -3.17 -20.65 -1.41
C ILE A 256 -4.20 -19.93 -2.29
N GLY A 257 -4.92 -20.65 -3.16
CA GLY A 257 -5.91 -20.04 -4.05
C GLY A 257 -7.08 -19.40 -3.30
N GLN A 258 -7.54 -20.03 -2.21
CA GLN A 258 -8.58 -19.48 -1.35
C GLN A 258 -8.09 -18.28 -0.54
N ALA A 259 -6.89 -18.35 0.03
CA ALA A 259 -6.26 -17.23 0.72
C ALA A 259 -6.06 -16.04 -0.23
N ALA A 260 -5.56 -16.29 -1.45
CA ALA A 260 -5.37 -15.27 -2.47
C ALA A 260 -6.68 -14.58 -2.88
N LYS A 261 -7.79 -15.35 -3.00
CA LYS A 261 -9.12 -14.77 -3.28
C LYS A 261 -9.58 -13.84 -2.16
N LYS A 262 -9.48 -14.29 -0.91
CA LYS A 262 -9.89 -13.49 0.25
C LYS A 262 -9.06 -12.22 0.38
N GLN A 263 -7.75 -12.33 0.17
CA GLN A 263 -6.85 -11.19 0.16
C GLN A 263 -7.22 -10.21 -0.96
N ALA A 264 -7.49 -10.70 -2.18
CA ALA A 264 -7.89 -9.85 -3.30
C ALA A 264 -9.20 -9.08 -3.02
N VAL A 265 -10.18 -9.71 -2.35
CA VAL A 265 -11.43 -9.04 -1.96
C VAL A 265 -11.18 -7.96 -0.90
N LEU A 266 -10.36 -8.27 0.11
CA LEU A 266 -9.98 -7.30 1.13
C LEU A 266 -9.24 -6.11 0.52
N ASP A 267 -8.23 -6.37 -0.31
CA ASP A 267 -7.46 -5.35 -1.01
C ASP A 267 -8.34 -4.50 -1.93
N ALA A 268 -9.29 -5.10 -2.65
CA ALA A 268 -10.25 -4.38 -3.49
C ALA A 268 -11.14 -3.44 -2.64
N PHE A 269 -11.57 -3.89 -1.47
CA PHE A 269 -12.34 -3.06 -0.55
C PHE A 269 -11.50 -1.89 -0.01
N LEU A 270 -10.25 -2.13 0.41
CA LEU A 270 -9.33 -1.06 0.85
C LEU A 270 -9.05 -0.05 -0.28
N ILE A 271 -8.93 -0.51 -1.52
CA ILE A 271 -8.81 0.37 -2.69
C ILE A 271 -10.07 1.22 -2.86
N SER A 272 -11.27 0.64 -2.71
CA SER A 272 -12.51 1.41 -2.84
C SER A 272 -12.63 2.52 -1.79
N LEU A 273 -12.17 2.27 -0.55
CA LEU A 273 -12.09 3.29 0.49
C LEU A 273 -11.10 4.39 0.10
N ASN A 274 -9.92 4.03 -0.40
CA ASN A 274 -8.92 5.02 -0.84
C ASN A 274 -9.37 5.82 -2.07
N VAL A 275 -10.17 5.23 -2.97
CA VAL A 275 -10.80 5.96 -4.07
C VAL A 275 -11.85 6.95 -3.54
N ALA A 276 -12.67 6.55 -2.56
CA ALA A 276 -13.62 7.46 -1.93
C ALA A 276 -12.91 8.64 -1.25
N ALA A 277 -11.79 8.37 -0.57
CA ALA A 277 -10.96 9.42 0.02
C ALA A 277 -10.31 10.33 -1.03
N PHE A 278 -9.71 9.76 -2.08
CA PHE A 278 -9.14 10.50 -3.21
C PHE A 278 -10.16 11.47 -3.83
N VAL A 279 -11.38 10.99 -4.09
CA VAL A 279 -12.46 11.82 -4.64
C VAL A 279 -12.89 12.89 -3.63
N GLY A 280 -13.00 12.53 -2.34
CA GLY A 280 -13.40 13.44 -1.28
C GLY A 280 -12.43 14.59 -1.06
N TYR A 281 -11.14 14.32 -0.89
CA TYR A 281 -10.12 15.36 -0.70
C TYR A 281 -9.76 16.09 -2.00
N GLY A 282 -9.93 15.44 -3.15
CA GLY A 282 -9.77 16.06 -4.46
C GLY A 282 -10.69 17.27 -4.70
N THR A 283 -11.79 17.41 -3.95
CA THR A 283 -12.66 18.60 -4.05
C THR A 283 -11.95 19.88 -3.56
N ILE A 284 -11.02 19.78 -2.60
CA ILE A 284 -10.31 20.94 -2.03
C ILE A 284 -9.50 21.69 -3.09
N PRO A 285 -8.53 21.06 -3.79
CA PRO A 285 -7.77 21.76 -4.83
C PRO A 285 -8.65 22.18 -6.00
N LEU A 286 -9.73 21.43 -6.31
CA LEU A 286 -10.67 21.83 -7.36
C LEU A 286 -11.40 23.12 -7.01
N ASP A 287 -11.91 23.25 -5.78
CA ASP A 287 -12.61 24.46 -5.34
C ASP A 287 -11.67 25.66 -5.21
N VAL A 288 -10.41 25.45 -4.82
CA VAL A 288 -9.41 26.53 -4.68
C VAL A 288 -8.85 27.00 -6.02
N PHE A 289 -8.46 26.08 -6.91
CA PHE A 289 -7.82 26.44 -8.18
C PHE A 289 -8.80 26.68 -9.33
N PHE A 290 -10.01 26.11 -9.25
CA PHE A 290 -11.03 26.20 -10.30
C PHE A 290 -12.40 26.64 -9.76
N PRO A 291 -12.50 27.77 -9.03
CA PRO A 291 -13.74 28.18 -8.37
C PRO A 291 -14.91 28.42 -9.34
N GLN A 292 -14.63 28.72 -10.62
CA GLN A 292 -15.64 28.95 -11.65
C GLN A 292 -16.02 27.69 -12.45
N ARG A 293 -15.33 26.56 -12.25
CA ARG A 293 -15.41 25.39 -13.16
C ARG A 293 -15.51 24.05 -12.47
N SER A 294 -15.80 23.99 -11.17
CA SER A 294 -15.95 22.69 -10.54
C SER A 294 -17.18 22.01 -11.15
N LEU A 295 -16.97 20.99 -11.99
CA LEU A 295 -18.02 20.11 -12.52
C LEU A 295 -18.84 19.43 -11.40
N LEU A 296 -18.39 19.56 -10.15
CA LEU A 296 -19.09 19.17 -8.94
C LEU A 296 -20.09 20.23 -8.46
N THR A 297 -19.86 21.53 -8.68
CA THR A 297 -20.84 22.59 -8.36
C THR A 297 -22.11 22.56 -9.20
N THR A 298 -22.10 21.89 -10.36
CA THR A 298 -23.32 21.65 -11.15
C THR A 298 -24.20 20.55 -10.55
N TRP A 299 -23.65 19.64 -9.73
CA TRP A 299 -24.40 18.54 -9.11
C TRP A 299 -24.64 18.74 -7.61
N LEU A 300 -23.89 19.64 -6.97
CA LEU A 300 -23.96 19.90 -5.54
C LEU A 300 -23.77 21.41 -5.30
N PRO A 301 -24.58 22.06 -4.45
CA PRO A 301 -24.49 23.51 -4.23
C PRO A 301 -23.10 23.92 -3.70
N PRO A 302 -22.60 25.13 -4.08
CA PRO A 302 -21.30 25.64 -3.63
C PRO A 302 -21.27 25.83 -2.11
N GLY A 303 -20.22 25.33 -1.45
CA GLY A 303 -20.03 25.41 0.02
C GLY A 303 -20.09 24.04 0.72
N PRO A 304 -21.21 23.31 0.69
CA PRO A 304 -21.31 21.98 1.29
C PRO A 304 -20.49 20.91 0.54
N THR A 305 -20.11 21.13 -0.72
CA THR A 305 -19.28 20.19 -1.52
C THR A 305 -17.92 19.91 -0.90
N ALA A 306 -17.14 20.95 -0.59
CA ALA A 306 -15.82 20.80 0.02
C ALA A 306 -15.92 20.12 1.40
N TRP A 307 -16.94 20.48 2.16
CA TRP A 307 -17.16 19.94 3.50
C TRP A 307 -17.58 18.47 3.46
N TRP A 308 -18.55 18.10 2.62
CA TRP A 308 -18.98 16.72 2.43
C TRP A 308 -17.89 15.87 1.79
N GLY A 309 -17.13 16.40 0.84
CA GLY A 309 -15.97 15.73 0.25
C GLY A 309 -14.93 15.38 1.31
N ASN A 310 -14.54 16.37 2.13
CA ASN A 310 -13.63 16.15 3.24
C ASN A 310 -14.18 15.13 4.26
N PHE A 311 -15.46 15.25 4.63
CA PHE A 311 -16.10 14.31 5.55
C PHE A 311 -16.10 12.87 5.02
N VAL A 312 -16.47 12.66 3.75
CA VAL A 312 -16.45 11.34 3.11
C VAL A 312 -15.04 10.78 3.10
N GLY A 313 -14.03 11.60 2.81
CA GLY A 313 -12.63 11.18 2.85
C GLY A 313 -12.16 10.81 4.25
N ASP A 314 -12.47 11.63 5.26
CA ASP A 314 -12.18 11.36 6.66
C ASP A 314 -12.81 10.03 7.12
N VAL A 315 -14.08 9.79 6.77
CA VAL A 315 -14.79 8.55 7.10
C VAL A 315 -14.15 7.35 6.40
N ALA A 316 -13.86 7.46 5.10
CA ALA A 316 -13.25 6.36 4.35
C ALA A 316 -11.89 5.96 4.90
N TRP A 317 -11.02 6.94 5.20
CA TRP A 317 -9.73 6.71 5.84
C TRP A 317 -9.85 6.30 7.32
N THR A 318 -10.98 6.53 7.99
CA THR A 318 -11.24 5.99 9.34
C THR A 318 -11.62 4.51 9.28
N ILE A 319 -12.43 4.10 8.30
CA ILE A 319 -12.86 2.71 8.11
C ILE A 319 -11.69 1.82 7.68
N GLU A 320 -10.73 2.36 6.92
CA GLU A 320 -9.57 1.61 6.44
C GLU A 320 -8.76 0.91 7.55
N PRO A 321 -8.19 1.60 8.55
CA PRO A 321 -7.43 0.96 9.62
C PRO A 321 -8.27 -0.01 10.44
N ILE A 322 -9.56 0.27 10.66
CA ILE A 322 -10.49 -0.67 11.32
C ILE A 322 -10.56 -1.98 10.53
N THR A 323 -10.68 -1.88 9.21
CA THR A 323 -10.73 -3.04 8.33
C THR A 323 -9.43 -3.83 8.37
N VAL A 324 -8.28 -3.15 8.39
CA VAL A 324 -6.97 -3.80 8.52
C VAL A 324 -6.82 -4.50 9.88
N PHE A 325 -7.32 -3.93 10.97
CA PHE A 325 -7.34 -4.60 12.28
C PHE A 325 -8.23 -5.85 12.30
N LEU A 326 -9.35 -5.81 11.58
CA LEU A 326 -10.29 -6.93 11.49
C LEU A 326 -9.86 -7.99 10.47
N ALA A 327 -8.97 -7.67 9.53
CA ALA A 327 -8.55 -8.54 8.44
C ALA A 327 -8.08 -9.94 8.87
N PRO A 328 -7.23 -10.12 9.91
CA PRO A 328 -6.85 -11.46 10.37
C PRO A 328 -8.07 -12.30 10.76
N TYR A 329 -9.06 -11.70 11.42
CA TYR A 329 -10.28 -12.40 11.83
C TYR A 329 -11.18 -12.74 10.62
N LEU A 330 -11.24 -11.84 9.63
CA LEU A 330 -12.02 -12.07 8.41
C LEU A 330 -11.40 -13.15 7.50
N VAL A 331 -10.07 -13.22 7.46
CA VAL A 331 -9.34 -14.18 6.61
C VAL A 331 -9.22 -15.55 7.27
N LEU A 332 -8.88 -15.61 8.57
CA LEU A 332 -8.51 -16.85 9.28
C LEU A 332 -9.70 -17.69 9.80
N ARG A 333 -10.86 -17.09 10.12
CA ARG A 333 -11.95 -17.78 10.86
C ARG A 333 -12.63 -18.94 10.13
N ARG A 334 -12.28 -19.22 8.86
CA ARG A 334 -12.81 -20.37 8.08
C ARG A 334 -11.81 -21.48 7.77
N ALA A 335 -10.57 -21.40 8.27
CA ALA A 335 -9.59 -22.47 8.11
C ALA A 335 -9.69 -23.54 9.22
N GLN A 336 -10.69 -23.48 10.11
CA GLN A 336 -10.92 -24.58 11.03
C GLN A 336 -11.27 -25.83 10.22
N PRO A 337 -10.51 -26.93 10.34
CA PRO A 337 -10.84 -28.18 9.68
C PRO A 337 -12.25 -28.54 10.13
N SER A 338 -13.17 -28.72 9.17
CA SER A 338 -14.47 -29.32 9.46
C SER A 338 -14.18 -30.56 10.29
N LYS A 339 -14.63 -30.59 11.56
CA LYS A 339 -14.47 -31.77 12.41
C LYS A 339 -14.92 -32.96 11.60
N THR A 340 -13.97 -33.76 11.14
CA THR A 340 -14.24 -35.01 10.45
C THR A 340 -15.08 -35.79 11.44
N LYS A 341 -16.36 -35.99 11.13
CA LYS A 341 -17.18 -36.92 11.89
C LYS A 341 -16.51 -38.28 11.71
N THR A 342 -15.75 -38.71 12.71
CA THR A 342 -15.31 -40.09 12.85
C THR A 342 -16.58 -40.89 13.07
N SER A 343 -17.04 -41.55 12.01
CA SER A 343 -18.08 -42.58 12.04
C SER A 343 -17.50 -43.88 12.58
#